data_AF-A0A958BSC0-F1
#
_entry.id   AF-A0A958BSC0-F1
#
_cell.length_a   1.000
_cell.length_b   1.000
_cell.length_c   1.000
_cell.angle_alpha   90.00
_cell.angle_beta   90.00
_cell.angle_gamma   90.00
#
_symmetry.space_group_name_H-M   'P 1'
#
loop_
_entity.id
_entity.type
_entity.pdbx_description
1 polymer ?
#
loop_
_entity_poly.entity_id
_entity_poly.type
_entity_poly.pdbx_seq_one_letter_code
_entity_poly.pdbx_strand_id
1 'polypeptide(L)'
;PQNSTRALSQILRLASAVRDEADQSPPAVPTIIVVTNASDDAVNNEMTADVVANWQRNGVDYLDTYEFGAELKLDHDMIDPANPKQKVDVVYPVLIDLITQ
;
A
#
# COMPACT_ATOMS: atom_id res chain seq x y z
N PRO A 1 -15.55 -17.86 12.84
CA PRO A 1 -16.25 -16.72 12.19
C PRO A 1 -15.39 -16.19 11.03
N GLN A 2 -15.67 -16.68 9.82
CA GLN A 2 -14.87 -16.38 8.64
C GLN A 2 -15.40 -15.09 8.01
N ASN A 3 -14.81 -13.96 8.41
CA ASN A 3 -15.04 -12.58 7.92
C ASN A 3 -16.49 -12.12 7.72
N SER A 4 -16.91 -11.10 8.48
CA SER A 4 -18.23 -10.47 8.28
C SER A 4 -18.35 -9.92 6.85
N THR A 5 -19.19 -10.53 6.02
CA THR A 5 -19.41 -10.09 4.63
C THR A 5 -19.84 -8.63 4.59
N ARG A 6 -20.63 -8.17 5.57
CA ARG A 6 -21.03 -6.76 5.66
C ARG A 6 -19.83 -5.83 5.89
N ALA A 7 -18.90 -6.22 6.76
CA ALA A 7 -17.70 -5.44 7.01
C ALA A 7 -16.80 -5.41 5.76
N LEU A 8 -16.59 -6.57 5.12
CA LEU A 8 -15.83 -6.66 3.88
C LEU A 8 -16.44 -5.78 2.77
N SER A 9 -17.77 -5.78 2.61
CA SER A 9 -18.44 -4.90 1.65
C SER A 9 -18.23 -3.41 1.93
N GLN A 10 -18.12 -3.00 3.19
CA GLN A 10 -17.81 -1.59 3.50
C GLN A 10 -16.36 -1.24 3.16
N ILE A 11 -15.41 -2.15 3.39
CA ILE A 11 -14.02 -1.96 3.00
C ILE A 11 -13.90 -1.83 1.47
N LEU A 12 -14.60 -2.68 0.71
CA LEU A 12 -14.60 -2.60 -0.76
C LEU A 12 -15.25 -1.30 -1.29
N ARG A 13 -16.29 -0.79 -0.62
CA ARG A 13 -16.87 0.52 -0.96
C ARG A 13 -15.88 1.66 -0.73
N LEU A 14 -15.14 1.60 0.39
CA LEU A 14 -14.08 2.57 0.67
C LEU A 14 -12.98 2.50 -0.40
N ALA A 15 -12.55 1.30 -0.80
CA ALA A 15 -11.56 1.11 -1.85
C ALA A 15 -12.02 1.70 -3.20
N SER A 16 -13.30 1.50 -3.57
CA SER A 16 -13.88 2.12 -4.77
C SER A 16 -13.82 3.64 -4.69
N ALA A 17 -14.23 4.23 -3.56
CA ALA A 17 -14.21 5.68 -3.39
C ALA A 17 -12.79 6.27 -3.48
N VAL A 18 -11.78 5.57 -2.96
CA VAL A 18 -10.37 5.97 -3.09
C VAL A 18 -9.93 5.96 -4.56
N ARG A 19 -10.29 4.91 -5.31
CA ARG A 19 -9.96 4.81 -6.74
C ARG A 19 -10.66 5.88 -7.58
N ASP A 20 -11.94 6.13 -7.30
CA ASP A 20 -12.75 7.14 -8.00
C ASP A 20 -12.22 8.55 -7.74
N GLU A 21 -11.79 8.84 -6.51
CA GLU A 21 -11.16 10.12 -6.16
C GLU A 21 -9.78 10.27 -6.82
N ALA A 22 -8.96 9.20 -6.80
CA ALA A 22 -7.64 9.21 -7.41
C ALA A 22 -7.69 9.49 -8.92
N ASP A 23 -8.75 9.07 -9.61
CA ASP A 23 -8.99 9.36 -11.03
C ASP A 23 -9.33 10.84 -11.30
N GLN A 24 -9.85 11.56 -10.32
CA GLN A 24 -10.29 12.95 -10.46
C GLN A 24 -9.28 13.96 -9.91
N SER A 25 -8.55 13.58 -8.87
CA SER A 25 -7.72 14.48 -8.08
C SER A 25 -6.35 13.85 -7.77
N PRO A 26 -5.27 14.66 -7.66
CA PRO A 26 -4.04 14.20 -7.02
C PRO A 26 -4.29 13.91 -5.53
N PRO A 27 -3.38 13.19 -4.83
CA PRO A 27 -3.49 13.03 -3.40
C PRO A 27 -3.43 14.41 -2.73
N ALA A 28 -4.10 14.57 -1.58
CA ALA A 28 -4.18 15.85 -0.87
C ALA A 28 -2.84 16.32 -0.26
N VAL A 29 -1.81 15.48 -0.31
CA VAL A 29 -0.47 15.75 0.20
C VAL A 29 0.47 16.08 -0.95
N PRO A 30 1.45 16.98 -0.75
CA PRO A 30 2.44 17.31 -1.79
C PRO A 30 3.43 16.16 -2.03
N THR A 31 3.56 15.23 -1.09
CA THR A 31 4.56 14.16 -1.15
C THR A 31 3.94 12.88 -0.61
N ILE A 32 4.03 11.81 -1.38
CA ILE A 32 3.56 10.48 -0.99
C ILE A 32 4.53 9.40 -1.46
N ILE A 33 4.75 8.39 -0.63
CA ILE A 33 5.48 7.17 -0.99
C ILE A 33 4.53 6.00 -0.81
N VAL A 34 4.36 5.19 -1.85
CA VAL A 34 3.52 3.99 -1.80
C VAL A 34 4.40 2.76 -1.71
N VAL A 35 4.23 1.98 -0.65
CA VAL A 35 5.03 0.79 -0.38
C VAL A 35 4.18 -0.47 -0.52
N THR A 36 4.62 -1.43 -1.34
CA THR A 36 3.96 -2.72 -1.56
C THR A 36 4.89 -3.90 -1.25
N ASN A 37 4.30 -5.09 -1.14
CA ASN A 37 5.01 -6.35 -0.97
C ASN A 37 4.59 -7.29 -2.10
N ALA A 38 5.55 -7.77 -2.90
CA ALA A 38 5.26 -8.67 -4.03
C ALA A 38 4.78 -10.07 -3.60
N SER A 39 4.93 -10.45 -2.32
CA SER A 39 4.43 -11.71 -1.75
C SER A 39 3.07 -11.58 -1.05
N ASP A 40 2.41 -10.42 -1.13
CA ASP A 40 1.14 -10.18 -0.47
C ASP A 40 0.00 -10.97 -1.13
N ASP A 41 -0.67 -11.84 -0.36
CA ASP A 41 -1.81 -12.63 -0.79
C ASP A 41 -3.14 -12.16 -0.20
N ALA A 42 -3.13 -11.10 0.60
CA ALA A 42 -4.30 -10.55 1.28
C ALA A 42 -4.87 -9.32 0.54
N VAL A 43 -4.03 -8.56 -0.15
CA VAL A 43 -4.44 -7.42 -0.99
C VAL A 43 -3.90 -7.51 -2.42
N ASN A 44 -4.41 -6.66 -3.31
CA ASN A 44 -4.05 -6.69 -4.73
C ASN A 44 -3.16 -5.47 -5.07
N ASN A 45 -1.88 -5.72 -5.36
CA ASN A 45 -0.93 -4.67 -5.73
C ASN A 45 -1.24 -4.01 -7.08
N GLU A 46 -1.86 -4.71 -8.03
CA GLU A 46 -2.27 -4.12 -9.31
C GLU A 46 -3.33 -3.03 -9.10
N MET A 47 -4.27 -3.24 -8.17
CA MET A 47 -5.27 -2.24 -7.80
C MET A 47 -4.64 -1.02 -7.11
N THR A 48 -3.58 -1.23 -6.32
CA THR A 48 -2.79 -0.14 -5.75
C THR A 48 -2.03 0.63 -6.84
N ALA A 49 -1.45 -0.08 -7.82
CA ALA A 49 -0.76 0.53 -8.94
C ALA A 49 -1.69 1.39 -9.81
N ASP A 50 -2.95 0.99 -10.00
CA ASP A 50 -3.99 1.79 -10.65
C ASP A 50 -4.19 3.15 -9.94
N VAL A 51 -4.29 3.15 -8.61
CA VAL A 51 -4.45 4.37 -7.80
C VAL A 51 -3.23 5.27 -7.98
N VAL A 52 -2.02 4.70 -7.90
CA VAL A 52 -0.76 5.43 -8.12
C VAL A 52 -0.72 6.06 -9.51
N ALA A 53 -1.08 5.30 -10.55
CA ALA A 53 -1.06 5.78 -11.93
C ALA A 53 -2.07 6.94 -12.14
N ASN A 54 -3.23 6.87 -11.49
CA ASN A 54 -4.22 7.94 -11.53
C ASN A 54 -3.72 9.21 -10.83
N TRP A 55 -3.09 9.09 -9.65
CA TRP A 55 -2.46 10.22 -8.98
C TRP A 55 -1.33 10.86 -9.78
N GLN A 56 -0.47 10.07 -10.43
CA GLN A 56 0.57 10.58 -11.32
C GLN A 56 -0.03 11.35 -12.50
N ARG A 57 -1.12 10.84 -13.09
CA ARG A 57 -1.84 11.51 -14.19
C ARG A 57 -2.44 12.85 -13.75
N ASN A 58 -2.89 12.94 -12.50
CA ASN A 58 -3.54 14.14 -11.94
C ASN A 58 -2.57 15.15 -11.30
N GLY A 59 -1.26 14.95 -11.47
CA GLY A 59 -0.26 15.97 -11.17
C GLY A 59 0.15 16.07 -9.70
N VAL A 60 0.27 14.93 -9.02
CA VAL A 60 0.96 14.88 -7.71
C VAL A 60 2.37 15.50 -7.82
N ASP A 61 2.73 16.38 -6.88
CA ASP A 61 4.03 17.09 -6.92
C ASP A 61 5.20 16.11 -6.77
N TYR A 62 5.10 15.19 -5.82
CA TYR A 62 6.06 14.11 -5.63
C TYR A 62 5.37 12.81 -5.24
N LEU A 63 5.58 11.78 -6.05
CA LEU A 63 5.15 10.42 -5.78
C LEU A 63 6.29 9.46 -6.08
N ASP A 64 6.60 8.61 -5.10
CA ASP A 64 7.51 7.48 -5.29
C ASP A 64 6.84 6.16 -4.90
N THR A 65 7.39 5.05 -5.40
CA THR A 65 6.92 3.70 -5.11
C THR A 65 8.07 2.79 -4.75
N TYR A 66 7.88 1.96 -3.72
CA TYR A 66 8.84 0.92 -3.36
C TYR A 66 8.12 -0.42 -3.20
N GLU A 67 8.61 -1.45 -3.87
CA GLU A 67 8.08 -2.81 -3.70
C GLU A 67 9.14 -3.73 -3.10
N PHE A 68 8.79 -4.37 -1.97
CA PHE A 68 9.60 -5.46 -1.45
C PHE A 68 9.50 -6.68 -2.37
N GLY A 69 10.66 -7.20 -2.78
CA GLY A 69 10.76 -8.34 -3.68
C GLY A 69 10.21 -9.64 -3.09
N ALA A 70 9.66 -10.49 -3.95
CA ALA A 70 8.99 -11.73 -3.55
C ALA A 70 9.95 -12.77 -2.92
N GLU A 71 11.25 -12.66 -3.17
CA GLU A 71 12.30 -13.46 -2.54
C GLU A 71 12.33 -13.31 -1.01
N LEU A 72 11.86 -12.17 -0.50
CA LEU A 72 11.79 -11.89 0.93
C LEU A 72 10.64 -12.64 1.60
N LYS A 73 9.63 -13.12 0.86
CA LYS A 73 8.49 -13.88 1.38
C LYS A 73 7.86 -13.21 2.61
N LEU A 74 7.59 -11.91 2.49
CA LEU A 74 6.99 -11.13 3.56
C LEU A 74 5.48 -11.42 3.62
N ASP A 75 4.92 -11.50 4.83
CA ASP A 75 3.47 -11.57 5.04
C ASP A 75 2.81 -10.21 4.78
N HIS A 76 1.47 -10.17 4.61
CA HIS A 76 0.70 -8.92 4.42
C HIS A 76 1.00 -7.86 5.49
N ASP A 77 1.05 -8.28 6.75
CA ASP A 77 1.19 -7.36 7.88
C ASP A 77 2.64 -6.94 8.16
N MET A 78 3.58 -6.99 7.20
CA MET A 78 5.06 -6.93 7.34
C MET A 78 5.69 -5.88 8.28
N ILE A 79 4.91 -4.95 8.83
CA ILE A 79 5.30 -3.91 9.78
C ILE A 79 4.87 -4.17 11.24
N ASP A 80 4.04 -5.16 11.54
CA ASP A 80 3.58 -5.50 12.89
C ASP A 80 4.65 -6.26 13.72
N PRO A 81 5.32 -5.62 14.69
CA PRO A 81 6.37 -6.24 15.48
C PRO A 81 5.85 -7.36 16.41
N ALA A 82 4.53 -7.47 16.61
CA ALA A 82 3.93 -8.52 17.42
C ALA A 82 3.78 -9.86 16.67
N ASN A 83 3.89 -9.86 15.35
CA ASN A 83 3.80 -11.08 14.56
C ASN A 83 5.20 -11.75 14.45
N PRO A 84 5.36 -12.96 15.01
CA PRO A 84 6.66 -13.62 15.11
C PRO A 84 7.25 -14.09 13.77
N LYS A 85 6.47 -14.04 12.68
CA LYS A 85 6.94 -14.39 11.32
C LYS A 85 7.52 -13.21 10.56
N GLN A 86 7.39 -12.01 11.11
CA GLN A 86 7.81 -10.81 10.40
C GLN A 86 9.31 -10.59 10.43
N LYS A 87 9.79 -9.90 9.40
CA LYS A 87 11.19 -9.54 9.22
C LYS A 87 11.36 -8.04 9.44
N VAL A 88 10.93 -7.55 10.60
CA VAL A 88 10.96 -6.10 10.92
C VAL A 88 12.38 -5.53 10.92
N ASP A 89 13.38 -6.37 11.18
CA ASP A 89 14.81 -6.08 11.05
C ASP A 89 15.26 -5.84 9.60
N VAL A 90 14.50 -6.34 8.62
CA VAL A 90 14.69 -6.08 7.19
C VAL A 90 13.80 -4.93 6.71
N VAL A 91 12.53 -4.90 7.13
CA VAL A 91 11.52 -3.94 6.64
C VAL A 91 11.76 -2.54 7.20
N TYR A 92 12.00 -2.39 8.50
CA TYR A 92 12.08 -1.07 9.13
C TYR A 92 13.25 -0.22 8.64
N PRO A 93 14.47 -0.74 8.46
CA PRO A 93 15.56 0.06 7.90
C PRO A 93 15.19 0.68 6.56
N VAL A 94 14.56 -0.10 5.67
CA VAL A 94 14.11 0.39 4.35
C VAL A 94 13.05 1.48 4.51
N LEU A 95 12.04 1.26 5.35
CA LEU A 95 10.98 2.27 5.56
C LEU A 95 11.54 3.57 6.16
N ILE A 96 12.44 3.47 7.14
CA ILE A 96 13.11 4.62 7.76
C ILE A 96 13.93 5.38 6.72
N ASP A 97 14.71 4.67 5.90
CA ASP A 97 15.50 5.27 4.84
C ASP A 97 14.58 6.01 3.85
N LEU A 98 13.47 5.42 3.42
CA LEU A 98 12.51 6.05 2.48
C LEU A 98 11.91 7.37 3.01
N ILE A 99 11.60 7.46 4.31
CA ILE A 99 10.95 8.64 4.89
C ILE A 99 11.92 9.71 5.40
N THR A 100 13.23 9.43 5.41
CA THR A 100 14.25 10.37 5.93
C THR A 100 15.13 10.98 4.84
N GLN A 101 14.87 10.68 3.56
CA GLN A 101 15.57 11.29 2.42
C GLN A 101 15.17 12.75 2.17
#